data_AF-A0A927NF33-F1
#
_entry.id   AF-A0A927NF33-F1
#
_cell.length_a   1.000
_cell.length_b   1.000
_cell.length_c   1.000
_cell.angle_alpha   90.00
_cell.angle_beta   90.00
_cell.angle_gamma   90.00
#
_symmetry.space_group_name_H-M   'P 1'
#
loop_
_entity.id
_entity.type
_entity.pdbx_description
1 polymer ?
#
loop_
_entity_poly.entity_id
_entity_poly.type
_entity_poly.pdbx_seq_one_letter_code
_entity_poly.pdbx_strand_id
1 'polypeptide(L)' 'MYELNEILTLKKTHPCGGRDWKIVRIGADVKLQCVTCGKYVNLTHDTLRKSVKPQPINKENKNG' A
#
# COMPACT_ATOMS: atom_id res chain seq x y z
N MET A 1 -9.99 0.35 -6.66
CA MET A 1 -9.54 -1.05 -6.52
C MET A 1 -8.03 -1.00 -6.66
N TYR A 2 -7.28 -1.63 -5.75
CA TYR A 2 -5.82 -1.54 -5.73
C TYR A 2 -5.20 -2.65 -6.60
N GLU A 3 -3.98 -2.42 -7.08
CA GLU A 3 -3.28 -3.36 -7.97
C GLU A 3 -1.96 -3.87 -7.36
N LEU A 4 -1.51 -5.05 -7.80
CA LEU A 4 -0.24 -5.60 -7.35
C LEU A 4 0.91 -4.67 -7.78
N ASN A 5 1.89 -4.47 -6.91
CA ASN A 5 3.01 -3.53 -7.07
C ASN A 5 2.64 -2.04 -6.98
N GLU A 6 1.38 -1.68 -6.76
CA GLU A 6 0.99 -0.29 -6.53
C GLU A 6 1.61 0.25 -5.23
N ILE A 7 2.00 1.53 -5.24
CA ILE A 7 2.54 2.21 -4.06
C ILE A 7 1.44 3.09 -3.47
N LEU A 8 1.11 2.81 -2.21
CA LEU A 8 0.13 3.53 -1.42
C LEU A 8 0.83 4.35 -0.34
N THR A 9 0.34 5.56 -0.11
CA THR A 9 0.78 6.37 1.03
C THR A 9 -0.26 6.25 2.15
N LEU A 10 0.16 5.72 3.30
CA LEU A 10 -0.70 5.63 4.47
C LEU A 10 -0.72 6.95 5.26
N LYS A 11 -1.84 7.22 5.93
CA LYS A 11 -2.01 8.34 6.86
C LYS A 11 -1.11 8.18 8.08
N LYS A 12 -0.96 6.94 8.57
CA LYS A 12 -0.08 6.61 9.69
C LYS A 12 1.34 6.41 9.19
N THR A 13 2.30 7.04 9.87
CA THR A 13 3.72 6.81 9.64
C THR A 13 4.12 5.46 10.23
N HIS A 14 4.92 4.69 9.50
CA HIS A 14 5.55 3.49 10.01
C HIS A 14 6.55 3.85 11.12
N PRO A 15 6.78 3.00 12.15
CA PRO A 15 7.83 3.21 13.16
C PRO A 15 9.22 3.53 12.60
N CYS A 16 9.53 3.17 11.35
CA CYS A 16 10.80 3.54 10.72
C CYS A 16 10.83 4.96 10.12
N GLY A 17 9.74 5.73 10.17
CA GLY A 17 9.61 7.04 9.54
C GLY A 17 9.01 7.04 8.13
N GLY A 18 8.92 5.87 7.48
CA GLY A 18 8.34 5.72 6.14
C GLY A 18 6.81 5.82 6.12
N ARG A 19 6.24 6.32 5.02
CA ARG A 19 4.78 6.43 4.82
C ARG A 19 4.27 5.73 3.56
N ASP A 20 5.19 5.28 2.71
CA ASP A 20 4.90 4.67 1.43
C ASP A 20 5.05 3.16 1.51
N TRP A 21 4.06 2.48 0.93
CA TRP A 21 3.85 1.06 1.06
C TRP A 21 3.53 0.45 -0.29
N LYS A 22 4.33 -0.52 -0.71
CA LYS A 22 4.10 -1.28 -1.94
C LYS A 22 3.19 -2.47 -1.67
N ILE A 23 2.17 -2.66 -2.50
CA ILE A 23 1.33 -3.84 -2.45
C ILE A 23 2.09 -5.04 -3.02
N VAL A 24 2.33 -6.04 -2.19
CA VAL A 24 3.06 -7.26 -2.58
C VAL A 24 2.17 -8.49 -2.69
N ARG A 25 0.94 -8.43 -2.16
CA ARG A 25 -0.07 -9.49 -2.33
C ARG A 25 -1.47 -8.91 -2.18
N ILE A 26 -2.39 -9.38 -3.02
CA ILE A 26 -3.82 -9.11 -2.93
C ILE A 26 -4.54 -10.45 -2.80
N GLY A 27 -5.31 -10.62 -1.73
CA GLY A 27 -6.12 -11.82 -1.47
C GLY A 27 -7.20 -11.50 -0.43
N ALA A 28 -7.48 -12.46 0.47
CA ALA A 28 -8.33 -12.21 1.64
C ALA A 28 -7.81 -11.02 2.46
N ASP A 29 -6.49 -10.96 2.63
CA ASP A 29 -5.75 -9.84 3.20
C ASP A 29 -4.84 -9.21 2.14
N VAL A 30 -4.53 -7.93 2.33
CA VAL A 30 -3.55 -7.21 1.52
C VAL A 30 -2.23 -7.18 2.27
N LYS A 31 -1.17 -7.70 1.65
CA LYS A 31 0.18 -7.60 2.19
C LYS A 31 0.86 -6.38 1.60
N LEU A 32 1.34 -5.51 2.48
CA LEU A 32 2.10 -4.32 2.13
C LEU A 32 3.55 -4.47 2.55
N GLN A 33 4.45 -3.83 1.80
CA GLN A 33 5.86 -3.71 2.11
C GLN A 33 6.22 -2.23 2.26
N CYS A 34 6.83 -1.86 3.38
CA CYS A 34 7.33 -0.49 3.57
C CYS A 34 8.48 -0.24 2.58
N VAL A 35 8.36 0.81 1.77
CA VAL A 35 9.38 1.16 0.77
C VAL A 35 10.69 1.63 1.42
N THR A 36 10.62 2.17 2.64
CA THR A 36 11.78 2.71 3.36
C THR A 36 12.63 1.62 4.03
N CYS A 37 12.01 0.63 4.69
CA CYS A 37 12.74 -0.37 5.48
C CYS A 37 12.48 -1.84 5.08
N GLY A 38 11.62 -2.08 4.09
CA GLY A 38 11.32 -3.42 3.57
C GLY A 38 10.49 -4.31 4.50
N LYS A 39 10.06 -3.84 5.68
CA LYS A 39 9.17 -4.60 6.57
C LYS A 39 7.78 -4.79 5.95
N TYR A 40 7.17 -5.93 6.26
CA TYR A 40 5.85 -6.29 5.77
C TYR A 40 4.77 -6.14 6.84
N VAL A 41 3.58 -5.74 6.42
CA VAL A 41 2.36 -5.78 7.23
C VAL A 41 1.23 -6.44 6.44
N ASN A 42 0.35 -7.14 7.14
CA ASN A 42 -0.93 -7.59 6.59
C ASN A 42 -2.02 -6.64 7.07
N LEU A 43 -2.91 -6.25 6.17
CA LEU A 43 -4.07 -5.42 6.48
C LEU A 43 -5.29 -5.98 5.76
N THR A 44 -6.44 -5.93 6.42
CA THR A 44 -7.72 -6.19 5.77
C THR A 44 -8.06 -5.07 4.79
N HIS A 45 -8.90 -5.35 3.80
CA HIS A 45 -9.33 -4.36 2.80
C HIS A 45 -9.97 -3.11 3.43
N ASP A 46 -10.78 -3.28 4.48
CA ASP A 46 -11.40 -2.17 5.21
C ASP A 46 -10.36 -1.29 5.93
N THR A 47 -9.41 -1.93 6.63
CA THR A 47 -8.35 -1.23 7.37
C THR A 47 -7.44 -0.46 6.42
N LEU A 48 -7.09 -1.08 5.29
CA LEU A 48 -6.31 -0.46 4.22
C LEU A 48 -7.03 0.78 3.70
N ARG A 49 -8.30 0.66 3.30
CA ARG A 49 -9.10 1.77 2.77
C ARG A 49 -9.18 2.96 3.73
N LYS A 50 -9.32 2.72 5.03
CA LYS A 50 -9.37 3.77 6.06
C LYS A 50 -8.01 4.43 6.27
N SER A 51 -6.94 3.64 6.20
CA SER A 51 -5.57 4.07 6.49
C SER A 51 -4.88 4.73 5.32
N VAL A 52 -5.25 4.43 4.07
CA VAL A 52 -4.69 5.03 2.87
C VAL A 52 -5.15 6.49 2.74
N LYS A 53 -4.24 7.39 2.37
CA LYS A 53 -4.62 8.75 1.98
C LYS A 53 -5.41 8.70 0.66
N PRO A 54 -6.43 9.55 0.47
CA PRO A 54 -7.10 9.64 -0.83
C PRO A 54 -6.04 10.03 -1.87
N GLN A 55 -5.65 9.07 -2.71
CA GLN A 55 -4.75 9.31 -3.83
C GLN A 55 -5.61 9.65 -5.05
N PRO A 56 -5.23 10.67 -5.86
CA PRO A 56 -5.81 10.83 -7.18
C PRO A 56 -5.50 9.54 -7.95
N ILE A 57 -6.54 8.90 -8.50
CA ILE A 57 -6.41 7.69 -9.31
C ILE A 57 -5.75 8.04 -10.66
N ASN A 58 -4.46 8.36 -10.63
CA ASN A 58 -3.69 8.58 -11.83
C ASN A 58 -3.23 7.22 -12.34
N LYS A 59 -4.11 6.55 -13.09
CA LYS A 59 -3.81 5.29 -13.78
C LYS A 59 -2.83 5.55 -14.93
N GLU A 60 -1.58 5.83 -14.61
CA GLU A 60 -0.50 5.83 -15.60
C GLU A 60 0.31 4.54 -15.50
N ASN A 61 0.02 3.64 -16.46
CA ASN A 61 0.96 2.80 -17.19
C ASN A 61 1.55 1.51 -16.56
N LYS A 62 1.24 0.41 -17.29
CA LYS A 62 2.14 -0.59 -17.92
C LYS A 62 2.90 -1.60 -17.04
N ASN A 63 2.55 -2.87 -17.24
CA ASN A 63 3.30 -3.86 -18.04
C ASN A 63 2.35 -5.07 -18.19
N GLY A 64 2.15 -5.71 -19.33
CA GLY A 64 3.05 -6.00 -20.45
C GLY A 64 2.78 -7.46 -20.81
#